data_AF-A0A1B7WC12-F1
#
_entry.id   AF-A0A1B7WC12-F1
#
_cell.length_a   1.000
_cell.length_b   1.000
_cell.length_c   1.000
_cell.angle_alpha   90.00
_cell.angle_beta   90.00
_cell.angle_gamma   90.00
#
_symmetry.space_group_name_H-M   'P 1'
#
loop_
_entity.id
_entity.type
_entity.pdbx_description
1 polymer ?
#
loop_
_entity_poly.entity_id
_entity_poly.type
_entity_poly.pdbx_seq_one_letter_code
_entity_poly.pdbx_strand_id
1 'polypeptide(L)'
;PIDATYSGLEQIPTAAEATNIADELLSLFLAEKVDRIELVYTKFVSLVSSRPVIQTLLPLDTQGLEAADDEVFRLTTRGGQFQVEREKVASTVTALPSDMIFEQDPVQILDSLLPLYLSNQLLRALQESAASELAARMTAMSNASENAGELIKSLSLSYNKARQAAITQELLEVVGGAEALT
;
A
#
# COMPACT_ATOMS: atom_id res chain seq x y z
N PRO A 1 -19.43 -12.19 11.41
CA PRO A 1 -18.47 -13.23 11.84
C PRO A 1 -17.36 -13.31 10.79
N ILE A 2 -16.12 -13.55 11.18
CA ILE A 2 -15.02 -13.75 10.23
C ILE A 2 -14.98 -15.24 9.90
N ASP A 3 -15.23 -15.61 8.64
CA ASP A 3 -15.28 -17.02 8.21
C ASP A 3 -13.88 -17.61 7.99
N ALA A 4 -12.97 -16.82 7.45
CA ALA A 4 -11.57 -17.18 7.24
C ALA A 4 -10.66 -15.97 7.49
N THR A 5 -9.46 -16.22 8.00
CA THR A 5 -8.41 -15.20 8.16
C THR A 5 -7.13 -15.72 7.56
N TYR A 6 -6.59 -14.99 6.58
CA TYR A 6 -5.31 -15.28 5.97
C TYR A 6 -4.27 -14.34 6.58
N SER A 7 -3.61 -14.82 7.63
CA SER A 7 -2.51 -14.10 8.28
C SER A 7 -1.17 -14.62 7.77
N GLY A 8 -0.21 -13.73 7.52
CA GLY A 8 1.14 -14.11 7.09
C GLY A 8 1.38 -14.05 5.58
N LEU A 9 0.58 -13.26 4.85
CA LEU A 9 0.86 -12.94 3.45
C LEU A 9 2.25 -12.30 3.35
N GLU A 10 2.97 -12.62 2.28
CA GLU A 10 4.22 -11.94 1.98
C GLU A 10 3.98 -10.43 1.80
N GLN A 11 4.99 -9.64 2.18
CA GLN A 11 4.91 -8.18 2.04
C GLN A 11 4.76 -7.74 0.57
N ILE A 12 5.21 -8.60 -0.37
CA ILE A 12 4.99 -8.46 -1.80
C ILE A 12 4.07 -9.62 -2.21
N PRO A 13 2.79 -9.36 -2.50
CA PRO A 13 1.83 -10.41 -2.82
C PRO A 13 2.23 -11.19 -4.08
N THR A 14 2.20 -12.51 -3.98
CA THR A 14 2.53 -13.42 -5.09
C THR A 14 1.28 -13.90 -5.82
N ALA A 15 1.45 -14.28 -7.09
CA ALA A 15 0.34 -14.85 -7.88
C ALA A 15 -0.21 -16.14 -7.27
N ALA A 16 0.63 -16.97 -6.65
CA ALA A 16 0.21 -18.22 -6.02
C ALA A 16 -0.74 -17.98 -4.83
N GLU A 17 -0.41 -17.00 -3.96
CA GLU A 17 -1.28 -16.61 -2.85
C GLU A 17 -2.64 -16.08 -3.35
N ALA A 18 -2.61 -15.23 -4.37
CA ALA A 18 -3.83 -14.69 -4.96
C ALA A 18 -4.71 -15.79 -5.59
N THR A 19 -4.11 -16.74 -6.31
CA THR A 19 -4.84 -17.88 -6.88
C THR A 19 -5.47 -18.75 -5.80
N ASN A 20 -4.75 -19.07 -4.72
CA ASN A 20 -5.30 -19.88 -3.63
C ASN A 20 -6.53 -19.23 -2.99
N ILE A 21 -6.48 -17.92 -2.76
CA ILE A 21 -7.63 -17.16 -2.22
C ILE A 21 -8.76 -17.11 -3.26
N ALA A 22 -8.45 -16.86 -4.52
CA ALA A 22 -9.44 -16.80 -5.59
C ALA A 22 -10.17 -18.14 -5.78
N ASP A 23 -9.46 -19.27 -5.74
CA ASP A 23 -10.02 -20.61 -5.88
C ASP A 23 -10.97 -20.95 -4.73
N GLU A 24 -10.64 -20.55 -3.50
CA GLU A 24 -11.51 -20.72 -2.35
C GLU A 24 -12.79 -19.88 -2.47
N LEU A 25 -12.64 -18.59 -2.83
CA LEU A 25 -13.77 -17.68 -3.06
C LEU A 25 -14.69 -18.18 -4.18
N LEU A 26 -14.10 -18.67 -5.27
CA LEU A 26 -14.82 -19.22 -6.41
C LEU A 26 -15.56 -20.51 -6.02
N SER A 27 -14.93 -21.38 -5.23
CA SER A 27 -15.56 -22.61 -4.73
C SER A 27 -16.77 -22.32 -3.84
N LEU A 28 -16.70 -21.27 -3.00
CA LEU A 28 -17.83 -20.85 -2.17
C LEU A 28 -19.00 -20.31 -3.01
N PHE A 29 -18.70 -19.56 -4.06
CA PHE A 29 -19.68 -19.01 -4.98
C PHE A 29 -20.36 -20.11 -5.81
N LEU A 30 -19.58 -21.04 -6.40
CA LEU A 30 -20.12 -22.16 -7.15
C LEU A 30 -20.92 -23.14 -6.29
N ALA A 31 -20.62 -23.23 -4.99
CA ALA A 31 -21.40 -24.01 -4.05
C ALA A 31 -22.72 -23.33 -3.62
N GLU A 32 -23.07 -22.18 -4.21
CA GLU A 32 -24.24 -21.35 -3.89
C GLU A 32 -24.32 -20.99 -2.39
N LYS A 33 -23.18 -20.96 -1.69
CA LYS A 33 -23.11 -20.53 -0.29
C LYS A 33 -23.08 -19.01 -0.18
N VAL A 34 -22.56 -18.34 -1.22
CA VAL A 34 -22.44 -16.89 -1.30
C VAL A 34 -22.89 -16.41 -2.68
N ASP A 35 -23.76 -15.40 -2.72
CA ASP A 35 -24.31 -14.84 -3.96
C ASP A 35 -23.52 -13.64 -4.49
N ARG A 36 -22.64 -13.07 -3.67
CA ARG A 36 -21.87 -11.86 -3.99
C ARG A 36 -20.56 -11.83 -3.23
N ILE A 37 -19.49 -11.47 -3.93
CA ILE A 37 -18.15 -11.28 -3.35
C ILE A 37 -17.72 -9.85 -3.62
N GLU A 38 -17.54 -9.08 -2.54
CA GLU A 38 -17.03 -7.71 -2.57
C GLU A 38 -15.67 -7.66 -1.89
N LEU A 39 -14.71 -7.00 -2.55
CA LEU A 39 -13.37 -6.77 -2.06
C LEU A 39 -13.26 -5.32 -1.57
N VAL A 40 -12.93 -5.17 -0.30
CA VAL A 40 -12.60 -3.86 0.29
C VAL A 40 -11.09 -3.77 0.42
N TYR A 41 -10.48 -2.82 -0.29
CA TYR A 41 -9.03 -2.65 -0.27
C TYR A 41 -8.64 -1.17 -0.41
N THR A 42 -7.40 -0.84 -0.09
CA THR A 42 -6.88 0.52 -0.25
C THR A 42 -6.31 0.69 -1.65
N LYS A 43 -7.01 1.46 -2.49
CA LYS A 43 -6.50 1.86 -3.79
C LYS A 43 -5.38 2.87 -3.60
N PHE A 44 -4.23 2.56 -4.21
CA PHE A 44 -3.09 3.45 -4.21
C PHE A 44 -3.35 4.65 -5.13
N VAL A 45 -3.33 5.87 -4.57
CA VAL A 45 -3.49 7.12 -5.36
C VAL A 45 -2.17 7.85 -5.46
N SER A 46 -1.49 8.05 -4.33
CA SER A 46 -0.16 8.66 -4.23
C SER A 46 0.54 8.22 -2.93
N LEU A 47 1.80 8.63 -2.75
CA LEU A 47 2.55 8.36 -1.51
C LEU A 47 1.91 8.96 -0.25
N VAL A 48 1.11 10.02 -0.42
CA VAL A 48 0.51 10.76 0.69
C VAL A 48 -0.99 10.43 0.85
N SER A 49 -1.62 9.89 -0.20
CA SER A 49 -3.04 9.59 -0.21
C SER A 49 -3.30 8.20 -0.76
N SER A 50 -3.96 7.37 0.04
CA SER A 50 -4.66 6.16 -0.40
C SER A 50 -6.15 6.33 -0.12
N ARG A 51 -7.01 5.63 -0.87
CA ARG A 51 -8.46 5.69 -0.65
C ARG A 51 -9.02 4.27 -0.55
N PRO A 52 -9.80 3.94 0.50
CA PRO A 52 -10.49 2.67 0.56
C PRO A 52 -11.56 2.64 -0.53
N VAL A 53 -11.57 1.56 -1.31
CA VAL A 53 -12.55 1.31 -2.36
C VAL A 53 -13.19 -0.05 -2.13
N ILE A 54 -14.45 -0.17 -2.54
CA ILE A 54 -15.18 -1.42 -2.56
C ILE A 54 -15.32 -1.80 -4.03
N GLN A 55 -14.80 -2.97 -4.40
CA GLN A 55 -14.90 -3.51 -5.74
C GLN A 55 -15.66 -4.84 -5.68
N THR A 56 -16.71 -4.98 -6.48
CA THR A 56 -17.40 -6.25 -6.64
C THR A 56 -16.57 -7.16 -7.54
N LEU A 57 -16.20 -8.35 -7.03
CA LEU A 57 -15.45 -9.37 -7.78
C LEU A 57 -16.40 -10.35 -8.48
N LEU A 58 -17.42 -10.82 -7.76
CA LEU A 58 -18.48 -11.69 -8.28
C LEU A 58 -19.85 -11.17 -7.83
N PRO A 59 -20.91 -11.26 -8.66
CA PRO A 59 -20.91 -11.74 -10.04
C PRO A 59 -20.21 -10.76 -11.00
N LEU A 60 -19.62 -11.31 -12.06
CA LEU A 60 -18.97 -10.51 -13.11
C LEU A 60 -20.05 -9.84 -13.97
N ASP A 61 -20.07 -8.52 -13.99
CA ASP A 61 -20.89 -7.76 -14.93
C ASP A 61 -20.17 -7.64 -16.27
N THR A 62 -20.85 -7.93 -17.39
CA THR A 62 -20.29 -7.83 -18.74
C THR A 62 -19.89 -6.39 -19.10
N GLN A 63 -20.49 -5.40 -18.44
CA GLN A 63 -20.11 -3.98 -18.55
C GLN A 63 -18.88 -3.63 -17.68
N GLY A 64 -18.58 -4.43 -16.65
CA GLY A 64 -17.46 -4.24 -15.74
C GLY A 64 -16.13 -4.87 -16.19
N LEU A 65 -16.14 -5.65 -17.27
CA LEU A 65 -14.92 -6.15 -17.94
C LEU A 65 -14.24 -5.07 -18.80
N GLU A 66 -14.87 -3.92 -19.00
CA GLU A 66 -14.21 -2.79 -19.63
C GLU A 66 -12.97 -2.42 -18.82
N ALA A 67 -11.89 -2.08 -19.54
CA ALA A 67 -10.64 -1.56 -19.00
C ALA A 67 -10.89 -0.19 -18.33
N ALA A 68 -11.61 -0.19 -17.22
CA ALA A 68 -11.82 0.98 -16.40
C ALA A 68 -10.50 1.29 -15.68
N ASP A 69 -9.63 1.98 -16.40
CA ASP A 69 -8.39 2.58 -15.90
C ASP A 69 -7.38 1.57 -15.33
N ASP A 70 -6.71 0.81 -16.21
CA ASP A 70 -5.39 0.25 -15.88
C ASP A 70 -4.41 1.42 -15.71
N GLU A 71 -4.32 1.93 -14.48
CA GLU A 71 -3.37 2.96 -14.07
C GLU A 71 -2.07 2.27 -13.66
N VAL A 72 -1.02 2.44 -14.46
CA VAL A 72 0.32 2.00 -14.05
C VAL A 72 0.98 3.15 -13.29
N PHE A 73 1.47 2.83 -12.10
CA PHE A 73 2.15 3.79 -11.24
C PHE A 73 3.65 3.75 -11.49
N ARG A 74 4.25 4.91 -11.75
CA ARG A 74 5.70 5.05 -11.83
C ARG A 74 6.19 6.02 -10.77
N LEU A 75 7.11 5.54 -9.93
CA LEU A 75 7.87 6.40 -9.03
C LEU A 75 8.90 7.17 -9.84
N THR A 76 8.77 8.49 -9.86
CA THR A 76 9.73 9.41 -10.50
C THR A 76 10.31 10.35 -9.44
N THR A 77 11.57 10.74 -9.60
CA THR A 77 12.19 11.74 -8.73
C THR A 77 12.24 13.07 -9.47
N ARG A 78 11.47 14.06 -9.01
CA ARG A 78 11.51 15.43 -9.55
C ARG A 78 11.97 16.39 -8.46
N GLY A 79 13.08 17.09 -8.68
CA GLY A 79 13.60 18.09 -7.75
C GLY A 79 14.05 17.54 -6.38
N GLY A 80 14.47 16.27 -6.32
CA GLY A 80 14.89 15.62 -5.07
C GLY A 80 13.74 15.07 -4.21
N GLN A 81 12.49 15.19 -4.67
CA GLN A 81 11.31 14.61 -4.02
C GLN A 81 10.76 13.44 -4.84
N PHE A 82 10.32 12.39 -4.16
CA PHE A 82 9.61 11.28 -4.78
C PHE A 82 8.21 11.72 -5.18
N GLN A 83 7.86 11.56 -6.45
CA GLN A 83 6.51 11.79 -6.98
C GLN A 83 5.99 10.52 -7.65
N VAL A 84 4.68 10.37 -7.64
CA VAL A 84 3.97 9.29 -8.35
C VAL A 84 3.34 9.91 -9.58
N GLU A 85 3.81 9.52 -10.76
CA GLU A 85 3.13 9.84 -12.01
C GLU A 85 2.24 8.66 -12.40
N ARG A 86 1.01 8.99 -12.79
CA ARG A 86 0.00 8.03 -13.26
C ARG A 86 0.04 8.02 -14.78
N GLU A 87 0.39 6.88 -15.35
CA GLU A 87 0.27 6.67 -16.79
C GLU A 87 -0.98 5.82 -17.01
N LYS A 88 -2.00 6.41 -17.64
CA LYS A 88 -3.16 5.64 -18.11
C LYS A 88 -2.70 4.82 -19.29
N VAL A 89 -2.58 3.52 -19.09
CA VAL A 89 -2.24 2.60 -20.19
C VAL A 89 -3.54 2.29 -20.91
N ALA A 90 -3.77 2.97 -22.04
CA ALA A 90 -4.86 2.62 -22.92
C ALA A 90 -4.51 1.33 -23.66
N SER A 91 -4.96 0.19 -23.14
CA SER A 91 -4.95 -1.07 -23.88
C SER A 91 -5.89 -0.92 -25.07
N THR A 92 -5.34 -0.70 -26.27
CA THR A 92 -6.14 -0.68 -27.50
C THR A 92 -6.70 -2.08 -27.72
N VAL A 93 -8.02 -2.23 -27.62
CA VAL A 93 -8.70 -3.49 -27.93
C VAL A 93 -8.53 -3.76 -29.43
N THR A 94 -7.54 -4.58 -29.78
CA THR A 94 -7.36 -5.05 -31.15
C THR A 94 -8.47 -6.04 -31.45
N ALA A 95 -9.31 -5.73 -32.45
CA ALA A 95 -10.32 -6.67 -32.90
C ALA A 95 -9.67 -7.99 -33.33
N LEU A 96 -10.28 -9.10 -32.92
CA LEU A 96 -9.79 -10.42 -33.29
C LEU A 96 -9.82 -10.55 -34.82
N PRO A 97 -8.80 -11.16 -35.46
CA PRO A 97 -8.81 -11.41 -36.90
C PRO A 97 -10.05 -12.21 -37.29
N SER A 98 -10.68 -11.87 -38.42
CA SER A 98 -11.87 -12.58 -38.93
C SER A 98 -11.60 -14.07 -39.19
N ASP A 99 -10.35 -14.40 -39.47
CA ASP A 99 -9.91 -15.74 -39.86
C ASP A 99 -9.38 -16.54 -38.66
N MET A 100 -9.66 -16.09 -37.44
CA MET A 100 -9.23 -16.77 -36.22
C MET A 100 -10.06 -18.03 -35.98
N ILE A 101 -9.37 -19.17 -35.98
CA ILE A 101 -9.98 -20.48 -35.72
C ILE A 101 -9.87 -20.78 -34.23
N PHE A 102 -11.00 -21.08 -33.60
CA PHE A 102 -11.05 -21.52 -32.21
C PHE A 102 -11.07 -23.05 -32.14
N GLU A 103 -10.18 -23.62 -31.33
CA GLU A 103 -10.08 -25.08 -31.15
C GLU A 103 -11.16 -25.63 -30.19
N GLN A 104 -11.71 -24.77 -29.31
CA GLN A 104 -12.71 -25.14 -28.29
C GLN A 104 -13.97 -24.29 -28.45
N ASP A 105 -15.08 -24.75 -27.86
CA ASP A 105 -16.32 -23.98 -27.80
C ASP A 105 -16.08 -22.67 -27.02
N PRO A 106 -16.57 -21.50 -27.49
CA PRO A 106 -16.53 -20.23 -26.77
C PRO A 106 -16.86 -20.32 -25.28
N VAL A 107 -17.82 -21.16 -24.88
CA VAL A 107 -18.19 -21.34 -23.47
C VAL A 107 -17.05 -21.96 -22.66
N GLN A 108 -16.40 -22.99 -23.19
CA GLN A 108 -15.29 -23.67 -22.52
C GLN A 108 -14.06 -22.76 -22.38
N ILE A 109 -13.83 -21.88 -23.37
CA ILE A 109 -12.77 -20.88 -23.31
C ILE A 109 -13.04 -19.92 -22.16
N LEU A 110 -14.26 -19.39 -22.06
CA LEU A 110 -14.65 -18.50 -20.97
C LEU A 110 -14.50 -19.18 -19.61
N ASP A 111 -14.97 -20.42 -19.44
CA ASP A 111 -14.85 -21.16 -18.18
C ASP A 111 -13.40 -21.29 -17.69
N SER A 112 -12.43 -21.39 -18.62
CA SER A 112 -11.00 -21.41 -18.29
C SER A 112 -10.38 -20.04 -18.02
N LEU A 113 -10.91 -18.98 -18.65
CA LEU A 113 -10.39 -17.61 -18.53
C LEU A 113 -10.93 -16.88 -17.31
N LEU A 114 -12.17 -17.15 -16.89
CA LEU A 114 -12.80 -16.45 -15.76
C LEU A 114 -12.03 -16.63 -14.44
N PRO A 115 -11.56 -17.84 -14.05
CA PRO A 115 -10.73 -18.01 -12.86
C PRO A 115 -9.41 -17.24 -12.94
N LEU A 116 -8.78 -17.22 -14.12
CA LEU A 116 -7.54 -16.47 -14.36
C LEU A 116 -7.76 -14.95 -14.26
N TYR A 117 -8.90 -14.45 -14.73
CA TYR A 117 -9.24 -13.04 -14.57
C TYR A 117 -9.45 -12.69 -13.09
N LEU A 118 -10.18 -13.51 -12.35
CA LEU A 118 -10.44 -13.30 -10.92
C LEU A 118 -9.14 -13.29 -10.10
N SER A 119 -8.23 -14.24 -10.34
CA SER A 119 -6.95 -14.30 -9.63
C SER A 119 -6.06 -13.09 -9.93
N ASN A 120 -6.06 -12.59 -11.18
CA ASN A 120 -5.36 -11.36 -11.55
C ASN A 120 -5.96 -10.11 -10.91
N GLN A 121 -7.30 -10.00 -10.85
CA GLN A 121 -7.98 -8.91 -10.17
C GLN A 121 -7.62 -8.86 -8.67
N LEU A 122 -7.64 -10.02 -8.02
CA LEU A 122 -7.29 -10.15 -6.62
C LEU A 122 -5.81 -9.84 -6.37
N LEU A 123 -4.90 -10.33 -7.22
CA LEU A 123 -3.48 -10.02 -7.15
C LEU A 123 -3.23 -8.51 -7.25
N ARG A 124 -3.87 -7.83 -8.21
CA ARG A 124 -3.72 -6.39 -8.40
C ARG A 124 -4.17 -5.62 -7.16
N ALA A 125 -5.33 -5.97 -6.60
CA ALA A 125 -5.84 -5.31 -5.41
C ALA A 125 -4.94 -5.54 -4.17
N LEU A 126 -4.39 -6.76 -4.01
CA LEU A 126 -3.42 -7.04 -2.96
C LEU A 126 -2.15 -6.18 -3.12
N GLN A 127 -1.62 -6.07 -4.34
CA GLN A 127 -0.43 -5.26 -4.62
C GLN A 127 -0.67 -3.76 -4.41
N GLU A 128 -1.82 -3.23 -4.82
CA GLU A 128 -2.21 -1.83 -4.55
C GLU A 128 -2.35 -1.54 -3.05
N SER A 129 -2.91 -2.49 -2.30
CA SER A 129 -3.03 -2.38 -0.84
C SER A 129 -1.67 -2.41 -0.16
N ALA A 130 -0.77 -3.31 -0.59
CA ALA A 130 0.60 -3.39 -0.07
C ALA A 130 1.41 -2.12 -0.39
N ALA A 131 1.29 -1.59 -1.61
CA ALA A 131 1.92 -0.33 -1.99
C ALA A 131 1.39 0.85 -1.15
N SER A 132 0.08 0.90 -0.89
CA SER A 132 -0.54 1.91 -0.04
C SER A 132 -0.06 1.85 1.42
N GLU A 133 0.12 0.63 1.94
CA GLU A 133 0.64 0.39 3.30
C GLU A 133 2.08 0.88 3.43
N LEU A 134 2.95 0.46 2.50
CA LEU A 134 4.35 0.89 2.45
C LEU A 134 4.49 2.41 2.31
N ALA A 135 3.67 3.02 1.46
CA ALA A 135 3.64 4.47 1.28
C ALA A 135 3.25 5.20 2.58
N ALA A 136 2.15 4.79 3.21
CA ALA A 136 1.70 5.37 4.48
C ALA A 136 2.78 5.22 5.57
N ARG A 137 3.44 4.06 5.62
CA ARG A 137 4.56 3.80 6.53
C ARG A 137 5.74 4.74 6.25
N MET A 138 6.12 4.93 4.99
CA MET A 138 7.20 5.85 4.61
C MET A 138 6.89 7.30 5.02
N THR A 139 5.68 7.79 4.76
CA THR A 139 5.26 9.14 5.18
C THR A 139 5.25 9.29 6.70
N ALA A 140 4.74 8.30 7.43
CA ALA A 140 4.75 8.31 8.89
C ALA A 140 6.19 8.35 9.45
N MET A 141 7.11 7.58 8.87
CA MET A 141 8.52 7.56 9.28
C MET A 141 9.27 8.84 8.90
N SER A 142 8.95 9.46 7.76
CA SER A 142 9.49 10.78 7.38
C SER A 142 9.07 11.83 8.39
N ASN A 143 7.77 11.91 8.69
CA ASN A 143 7.23 12.85 9.68
C ASN A 143 7.83 12.60 11.07
N ALA A 144 7.97 11.35 11.48
CA ALA A 144 8.62 11.00 12.75
C ALA A 144 10.09 11.44 12.80
N SER A 145 10.82 11.30 11.68
CA SER A 145 12.23 11.69 11.56
C SER A 145 12.40 13.21 11.61
N GLU A 146 11.51 13.96 10.95
CA GLU A 146 11.46 15.42 11.01
C GLU A 146 11.16 15.91 12.43
N ASN A 147 10.13 15.35 13.07
CA ASN A 147 9.77 15.65 14.47
C ASN A 147 10.91 15.33 15.44
N ALA A 148 11.62 14.20 15.24
CA ALA A 148 12.79 13.85 16.03
C ALA A 148 13.94 14.86 15.84
N GLY A 149 14.15 15.33 14.61
CA GLY A 149 15.12 16.38 14.30
C GLY A 149 14.83 17.70 15.01
N GLU A 150 13.56 18.08 15.11
CA GLU A 150 13.13 19.25 15.90
C GLU A 150 13.36 19.05 17.39
N LEU A 151 13.02 17.86 17.91
CA LEU A 151 13.22 17.52 19.32
C LEU A 151 14.70 17.56 19.69
N ILE A 152 15.58 16.98 18.86
CA ILE A 152 17.04 17.00 19.07
C ILE A 152 17.55 18.45 19.17
N LYS A 153 17.10 19.35 18.30
CA LYS A 153 17.48 20.77 18.34
C LYS A 153 17.05 21.41 19.67
N SER A 154 15.81 21.16 20.11
CA SER A 154 15.27 21.72 21.36
C SER A 154 16.02 21.21 22.60
N LEU A 155 16.26 19.90 22.68
CA LEU A 155 16.97 19.26 23.79
C LEU A 155 18.44 19.68 23.82
N SER A 156 19.09 19.84 22.67
CA SER A 156 20.46 20.34 22.59
C SER A 156 20.58 21.75 23.15
N LEU A 157 19.60 22.62 22.87
CA LEU A 157 19.56 23.97 23.45
C LEU A 157 19.38 23.93 24.97
N SER A 158 18.44 23.11 25.46
CA SER A 158 18.20 22.93 26.89
C SER A 158 19.43 22.36 27.61
N TYR A 159 20.07 21.35 27.02
CA TYR A 159 21.28 20.73 27.55
C TYR A 159 22.43 21.74 27.68
N ASN A 160 22.68 22.55 26.64
CA ASN A 160 23.73 23.56 26.70
C ASN A 160 23.45 24.63 27.77
N LYS A 161 22.19 25.06 27.93
CA LYS A 161 21.80 25.99 29.00
C LYS A 161 22.02 25.37 30.38
N ALA A 162 21.57 24.14 30.60
CA ALA A 162 21.76 23.41 31.86
C ALA A 162 23.25 23.19 32.17
N ARG A 163 24.06 22.86 31.15
CA ARG A 163 25.51 22.72 31.29
C ARG A 163 26.17 24.03 31.72
N GLN A 164 25.81 25.15 31.11
CA GLN A 164 26.33 26.46 31.50
C GLN A 164 25.93 26.83 32.94
N ALA A 165 24.66 26.61 33.30
CA ALA A 165 24.17 26.85 34.65
C ALA A 165 24.93 26.01 35.70
N ALA A 166 25.18 24.73 35.41
CA ALA A 166 25.97 23.85 36.27
C ALA A 166 27.41 24.36 36.45
N ILE A 167 28.10 24.72 35.37
CA ILE A 167 29.47 25.27 35.44
C ILE A 167 29.48 26.58 36.27
N THR A 168 28.51 27.47 36.07
CA THR A 168 28.45 28.71 36.86
C THR A 168 28.19 28.44 38.34
N GLN A 169 27.38 27.43 38.65
CA GLN A 169 27.09 27.05 40.03
C GLN A 169 28.33 26.44 40.70
N GLU A 170 29.04 25.53 40.03
CA GLU A 170 30.30 24.97 40.53
C GLU A 170 31.34 26.08 40.79
N LEU A 171 31.47 27.05 39.88
CA LEU A 171 32.38 28.18 40.07
C LEU A 171 31.97 29.07 41.25
N LEU A 172 30.68 29.34 41.43
CA LEU A 172 30.19 30.11 42.58
C LEU A 172 30.43 29.39 43.90
N GLU A 173 30.25 28.07 43.93
CA GLU A 173 30.54 27.23 45.11
C GLU A 173 32.03 27.24 45.45
N VAL A 174 32.92 27.16 44.45
CA VAL A 174 34.38 27.24 44.65
C VAL A 174 34.82 28.61 45.17
N VAL A 175 34.31 29.69 44.59
CA VAL A 175 34.66 31.06 45.02
C VAL A 175 34.11 31.35 46.42
N GLY A 176 32.85 30.98 46.69
CA GLY A 176 32.26 31.16 48.03
C GLY A 176 32.95 30.34 49.11
N GLY A 177 33.40 29.12 48.79
CA GLY A 177 34.21 28.31 49.69
C GLY A 177 35.62 28.88 49.94
N ALA A 178 36.22 29.50 48.93
CA ALA A 178 37.53 30.15 49.05
C ALA A 178 37.48 31.42 49.92
N GLU A 179 36.44 32.26 49.78
CA GLU A 179 36.27 33.45 50.64
C GLU A 179 35.97 33.09 52.10
N ALA A 180 35.33 31.94 52.37
CA ALA A 180 35.04 31.51 53.73
C ALA A 180 36.28 31.09 54.54
N LEU A 181 37.43 30.88 53.89
CA LEU A 181 38.70 30.49 54.53
C LEU A 181 39.60 31.68 54.90
N THR A 182 39.29 32.90 54.43
CA THR A 182 39.99 34.15 54.74
C THR A 182 39.25 34.97 55.78
#